data_AF-A0A6V7L4P8-F1
#
_entry.id   AF-A0A6V7L4P8-F1
#
_cell.length_a   1.000
_cell.length_b   1.000
_cell.length_c   1.000
_cell.angle_alpha   90.00
_cell.angle_beta   90.00
_cell.angle_gamma   90.00
#
_symmetry.space_group_name_H-M   'P 1'
#
loop_
_entity.id
_entity.type
_entity.pdbx_description
1 polymer ?
#
loop_
_entity_poly.entity_id
_entity_poly.type
_entity_poly.pdbx_seq_one_letter_code
_entity_poly.pdbx_strand_id
1 'polypeptide(L)'
;SDALIIDATNAKALEWWTNNLKKLTSLGIDRLKFVAGETSYLPRNPILIGPVEYQPGIYTKSYVTGLAEIFNNSIEIRTGWDSQEVPVFVSMMEKDSKYTWNNGLPTLITTLLQMNLAGYAYLLPDVIGGNNYCQDGTACVSKDLFIRWLQATTFMPALKFSIPPWDYDNE
;
A
#
# COMPACT_ATOMS: atom_id res chain seq x y z
N SER A 1 -21.35 -2.04 -13.41
CA SER A 1 -20.45 -1.04 -14.00
C SER A 1 -19.33 -1.82 -14.66
N ASP A 2 -19.05 -1.55 -15.93
CA ASP A 2 -17.94 -2.21 -16.61
C ASP A 2 -16.65 -1.50 -16.23
N ALA A 3 -15.80 -2.18 -15.45
CA ALA A 3 -14.47 -1.71 -15.08
C ALA A 3 -13.43 -2.56 -15.84
N LEU A 4 -12.37 -1.92 -16.32
CA LEU A 4 -11.27 -2.55 -17.03
C LEU A 4 -10.00 -2.44 -16.20
N ILE A 5 -9.11 -3.43 -16.34
CA ILE A 5 -7.81 -3.49 -15.67
C ILE A 5 -6.68 -3.38 -16.69
N ILE A 6 -5.62 -2.65 -16.34
CA ILE A 6 -4.40 -2.62 -17.15
C ILE A 6 -3.67 -3.95 -16.96
N ASP A 7 -3.42 -4.66 -18.05
CA ASP A 7 -2.62 -5.88 -18.00
C ASP A 7 -1.14 -5.54 -17.77
N ALA A 8 -0.71 -5.64 -16.52
CA ALA A 8 0.66 -5.36 -16.11
C ALA A 8 1.67 -6.37 -16.68
N THR A 9 1.23 -7.53 -17.16
CA THR A 9 2.11 -8.51 -17.81
C THR A 9 2.43 -8.14 -19.26
N ASN A 10 1.67 -7.21 -19.85
CA ASN A 10 1.95 -6.64 -21.15
C ASN A 10 2.74 -5.33 -21.01
N ALA A 11 4.05 -5.40 -21.30
CA ALA A 11 4.96 -4.26 -21.20
C ALA A 11 4.47 -3.01 -21.95
N LYS A 12 3.82 -3.16 -23.11
CA LYS A 12 3.29 -2.01 -23.88
C LYS A 12 2.10 -1.35 -23.18
N ALA A 13 1.24 -2.13 -22.55
CA ALA A 13 0.10 -1.62 -21.80
C ALA A 13 0.58 -0.88 -20.53
N LEU A 14 1.54 -1.47 -19.81
CA LEU A 14 2.15 -0.86 -18.64
C LEU A 14 2.89 0.44 -18.99
N GLU A 15 3.68 0.44 -20.06
CA GLU A 15 4.37 1.64 -20.55
C GLU A 15 3.38 2.75 -20.96
N TRP A 16 2.34 2.40 -21.72
CA TRP A 16 1.31 3.37 -22.12
C TRP A 16 0.66 4.04 -20.91
N TRP A 17 0.29 3.26 -19.89
CA TRP A 17 -0.36 3.80 -18.69
C TRP A 17 0.60 4.66 -17.87
N THR A 18 1.80 4.15 -17.59
CA THR A 18 2.80 4.84 -16.76
C THR A 18 3.37 6.10 -17.42
N ASN A 19 3.42 6.18 -18.75
CA ASN A 19 3.80 7.42 -19.44
C ASN A 19 2.82 8.57 -19.19
N ASN A 20 1.55 8.28 -18.89
CA ASN A 20 0.61 9.32 -18.43
C ASN A 20 0.89 9.75 -16.98
N LEU A 21 1.33 8.84 -16.12
CA LEU A 21 1.69 9.14 -14.74
C LEU A 21 2.99 9.96 -14.64
N LYS A 22 3.97 9.74 -15.53
CA LYS A 22 5.18 10.58 -15.63
C LYS A 22 4.89 12.06 -15.91
N LYS A 23 3.76 12.36 -16.54
CA LYS A 23 3.31 13.76 -16.72
C LYS A 23 2.95 14.38 -15.37
N LEU A 24 2.38 13.60 -14.44
CA LEU A 24 2.06 14.08 -13.09
C LEU A 24 3.33 14.34 -12.28
N THR A 25 4.33 13.48 -12.37
CA THR A 25 5.61 13.70 -11.68
C THR A 25 6.33 14.96 -12.21
N SER A 26 6.14 15.30 -13.49
CA SER A 26 6.67 16.55 -14.06
C SER A 26 6.04 17.84 -13.50
N LEU A 27 4.90 17.73 -12.81
CA LEU A 27 4.23 18.84 -12.12
C LEU A 27 4.74 19.06 -10.68
N GLY A 28 5.77 18.33 -10.25
CA GLY A 28 6.33 18.41 -8.90
C GLY A 28 5.73 17.42 -7.90
N ILE A 29 5.04 16.37 -8.37
CA ILE A 29 4.64 15.25 -7.50
C ILE A 29 5.86 14.35 -7.28
N ASP A 30 6.35 14.30 -6.03
CA ASP A 30 7.55 13.55 -5.67
C ASP A 30 7.34 12.03 -5.67
N ARG A 31 6.16 11.57 -5.22
CA ARG A 31 5.89 10.15 -5.00
C ARG A 31 4.47 9.78 -5.38
N LEU A 32 4.31 8.55 -5.87
CA LEU A 32 3.01 7.99 -6.25
C LEU A 32 2.66 6.81 -5.33
N LYS A 33 1.41 6.80 -4.84
CA LYS A 33 0.83 5.63 -4.17
C LYS A 33 0.02 4.83 -5.18
N PHE A 34 0.37 3.58 -5.34
CA PHE A 34 -0.30 2.61 -6.19
C PHE A 34 -1.17 1.69 -5.31
N VAL A 35 -2.48 1.90 -5.46
CA VAL A 35 -3.52 1.05 -4.85
C VAL A 35 -3.95 0.00 -5.89
N ALA A 36 -4.40 -1.17 -5.41
CA ALA A 36 -4.68 -2.35 -6.21
C ALA A 36 -3.42 -3.14 -6.57
N GLY A 37 -3.49 -3.94 -7.64
CA GLY A 37 -2.43 -4.87 -8.06
C GLY A 37 -2.67 -6.31 -7.60
N GLU A 38 -3.67 -6.57 -6.77
CA GLU A 38 -4.08 -7.91 -6.36
C GLU A 38 -4.78 -8.65 -7.49
N THR A 39 -4.58 -9.96 -7.50
CA THR A 39 -5.25 -10.87 -8.41
C THR A 39 -6.75 -10.97 -8.16
N SER A 40 -7.26 -10.53 -7.00
CA SER A 40 -8.69 -10.48 -6.69
C SER A 40 -9.48 -9.48 -7.55
N TYR A 41 -8.80 -8.50 -8.18
CA TYR A 41 -9.41 -7.57 -9.13
C TYR A 41 -9.38 -8.06 -10.58
N LEU A 42 -8.70 -9.18 -10.85
CA LEU A 42 -8.69 -9.77 -12.19
C LEU A 42 -10.05 -10.40 -12.51
N PRO A 43 -10.42 -10.47 -13.81
CA PRO A 43 -11.55 -11.28 -14.22
C PRO A 43 -11.31 -12.76 -13.85
N ARG A 44 -12.39 -13.54 -13.76
CA ARG A 44 -12.33 -14.96 -13.34
C ARG A 44 -11.31 -15.80 -14.12
N ASN A 45 -11.15 -15.54 -15.41
CA ASN A 45 -10.21 -16.21 -16.30
C ASN A 45 -9.37 -15.16 -17.05
N PRO A 46 -8.34 -14.57 -16.40
CA PRO A 46 -7.53 -13.57 -17.05
C PRO A 46 -6.59 -14.24 -18.06
N ILE A 47 -6.32 -13.55 -19.17
CA ILE A 47 -5.29 -13.94 -20.13
C ILE A 47 -4.07 -13.09 -19.80
N LEU A 48 -3.05 -13.70 -19.19
CA LEU A 48 -1.83 -13.05 -18.74
C LEU A 48 -0.63 -13.58 -19.51
N ILE A 49 0.37 -12.73 -19.72
CA ILE A 49 1.63 -13.07 -20.39
C ILE A 49 2.63 -13.56 -19.33
N GLY A 50 3.08 -14.81 -19.47
CA GLY A 50 4.11 -15.37 -18.60
C GLY A 50 3.90 -16.86 -18.33
N PRO A 51 4.78 -17.47 -17.52
CA PRO A 51 4.71 -18.90 -17.22
C PRO A 51 3.43 -19.25 -16.46
N VAL A 52 2.83 -20.40 -16.79
CA VAL A 52 1.54 -20.82 -16.25
C VAL A 52 1.61 -21.12 -14.74
N GLU A 53 2.76 -21.61 -14.28
CA GLU A 53 3.06 -21.93 -12.90
C GLU A 53 3.01 -20.71 -11.95
N TYR A 54 3.19 -19.51 -12.50
CA TYR A 54 3.11 -18.28 -11.73
C TYR A 54 1.72 -17.63 -11.81
N GLN A 55 0.76 -18.20 -12.54
CA GLN A 55 -0.57 -17.61 -12.64
C GLN A 55 -1.43 -17.89 -11.38
N PRO A 56 -2.22 -16.92 -10.90
CA PRO A 56 -2.35 -15.53 -11.40
C PRO A 56 -1.33 -14.54 -10.80
N GLY A 57 -0.46 -14.98 -9.88
CA GLY A 57 0.50 -14.14 -9.15
C GLY A 57 1.47 -13.34 -10.04
N ILE A 58 1.75 -13.83 -11.25
CA ILE A 58 2.57 -13.14 -12.26
C ILE A 58 2.05 -11.73 -12.55
N TYR A 59 0.73 -11.50 -12.49
CA TYR A 59 0.16 -10.16 -12.63
C TYR A 59 0.70 -9.21 -11.55
N THR A 60 0.62 -9.61 -10.28
CA THR A 60 1.10 -8.79 -9.16
C THR A 60 2.61 -8.61 -9.23
N LYS A 61 3.37 -9.65 -9.58
CA LYS A 61 4.82 -9.54 -9.79
C LYS A 61 5.14 -8.51 -10.86
N SER A 62 4.60 -8.67 -12.07
CA SER A 62 4.85 -7.75 -13.19
C SER A 62 4.39 -6.33 -12.91
N TYR A 63 3.28 -6.15 -12.17
CA TYR A 63 2.81 -4.85 -11.72
C TYR A 63 3.84 -4.17 -10.82
N VAL A 64 4.32 -4.88 -9.79
CA VAL A 64 5.26 -4.33 -8.82
C VAL A 64 6.63 -4.09 -9.45
N THR A 65 7.20 -5.08 -10.13
CA THR A 65 8.55 -4.96 -10.70
C THR A 65 8.58 -3.92 -11.82
N GLY A 66 7.57 -3.90 -12.70
CA GLY A 66 7.51 -2.91 -13.77
C GLY A 66 7.30 -1.48 -13.26
N LEU A 67 6.49 -1.28 -12.21
CA LEU A 67 6.39 0.04 -11.57
C LEU A 67 7.70 0.45 -10.89
N ALA A 68 8.38 -0.48 -10.21
CA ALA A 68 9.68 -0.22 -9.59
C ALA A 68 10.76 0.10 -10.64
N GLU A 69 10.76 -0.56 -11.79
CA GLU A 69 11.68 -0.23 -12.90
C GLU A 69 11.47 1.20 -13.42
N ILE A 70 10.22 1.65 -13.48
CA ILE A 70 9.85 2.94 -14.06
C ILE A 70 10.03 4.10 -13.08
N PHE A 71 9.69 3.90 -11.81
CA PHE A 71 9.66 4.96 -10.80
C PHE A 71 10.68 4.77 -9.66
N ASN A 72 11.46 3.69 -9.70
CA ASN A 72 12.43 3.32 -8.66
C ASN A 72 11.76 3.29 -7.27
N ASN A 73 12.46 3.76 -6.24
CA ASN A 73 11.98 3.85 -4.86
C ASN A 73 11.04 5.05 -4.60
N SER A 74 10.53 5.72 -5.63
CA SER A 74 9.64 6.90 -5.50
C SER A 74 8.15 6.50 -5.41
N ILE A 75 7.86 5.25 -5.05
CA ILE A 75 6.51 4.71 -5.03
C ILE A 75 6.19 3.97 -3.73
N GLU A 76 4.91 3.97 -3.41
CA GLU A 76 4.28 3.11 -2.41
C GLU A 76 3.37 2.13 -3.14
N ILE A 77 3.48 0.84 -2.85
CA ILE A 77 2.60 -0.21 -3.40
C ILE A 77 1.77 -0.84 -2.27
N ARG A 78 0.54 -1.27 -2.56
CA ARG A 78 -0.33 -1.92 -1.57
C ARG A 78 -0.17 -3.44 -1.49
N THR A 79 0.34 -4.06 -2.55
CA THR A 79 0.42 -5.51 -2.69
C THR A 79 1.82 -5.94 -3.07
N GLY A 80 2.15 -7.21 -2.84
CA GLY A 80 3.41 -7.80 -3.25
C GLY A 80 3.29 -9.31 -3.40
N TRP A 81 3.92 -9.87 -4.42
CA TRP A 81 4.07 -11.31 -4.61
C TRP A 81 5.35 -11.58 -5.39
N ASP A 82 6.26 -12.35 -4.79
CA ASP A 82 7.57 -12.70 -5.38
C ASP A 82 8.29 -11.46 -5.97
N SER A 83 8.38 -10.42 -5.14
CA SER A 83 8.82 -9.06 -5.51
C SER A 83 9.65 -8.39 -4.41
N GLN A 84 10.26 -9.19 -3.52
CA GLN A 84 11.04 -8.72 -2.38
C GLN A 84 12.35 -8.04 -2.80
N GLU A 85 12.80 -8.29 -4.03
CA GLU A 85 14.01 -7.74 -4.61
C GLU A 85 13.92 -6.24 -4.94
N VAL A 86 12.71 -5.68 -5.06
CA VAL A 86 12.53 -4.27 -5.43
C VAL A 86 12.54 -3.34 -4.21
N PRO A 87 13.26 -2.20 -4.26
CA PRO A 87 13.43 -1.31 -3.11
C PRO A 87 12.27 -0.31 -2.98
N VAL A 88 11.03 -0.79 -2.88
CA VAL A 88 9.82 0.05 -2.82
C VAL A 88 9.07 -0.15 -1.51
N PHE A 89 8.38 0.89 -1.05
CA PHE A 89 7.56 0.77 0.16
C PHE A 89 6.32 -0.10 -0.10
N VAL A 90 6.16 -1.17 0.68
CA VAL A 90 4.94 -1.98 0.69
C VAL A 90 4.08 -1.55 1.87
N SER A 91 2.90 -1.00 1.58
CA SER A 91 1.94 -0.56 2.58
C SER A 91 1.29 -1.76 3.26
N MET A 92 1.17 -1.68 4.59
CA MET A 92 0.22 -2.54 5.29
C MET A 92 -1.20 -2.26 4.80
N MET A 93 -2.05 -3.27 4.90
CA MET A 93 -3.48 -3.10 4.70
C MET A 93 -4.06 -2.15 5.75
N GLU A 94 -5.09 -1.42 5.33
CA GLU A 94 -5.86 -0.49 6.15
C GLU A 94 -6.27 -1.11 7.48
N LYS A 95 -5.98 -0.41 8.57
CA LYS A 95 -6.31 -0.77 9.93
C LYS A 95 -7.49 0.05 10.43
N ASP A 96 -8.30 -0.60 11.24
CA ASP A 96 -9.42 0.02 11.93
C ASP A 96 -8.90 0.87 13.09
N SER A 97 -9.53 2.01 13.33
CA SER A 97 -9.29 2.86 14.49
C SER A 97 -9.82 2.23 15.79
N LYS A 98 -9.26 1.09 16.19
CA LYS A 98 -9.69 0.26 17.32
C LYS A 98 -8.48 -0.33 18.06
N TYR A 99 -8.65 -0.63 19.35
CA TYR A 99 -7.66 -1.33 20.19
C TYR A 99 -7.70 -2.86 20.10
N THR A 100 -8.47 -3.43 19.18
CA THR A 100 -8.74 -4.88 19.16
C THR A 100 -7.79 -5.63 18.24
N TRP A 101 -7.65 -6.94 18.48
CA TRP A 101 -6.94 -7.86 17.59
C TRP A 101 -7.65 -8.07 16.24
N ASN A 102 -8.90 -7.62 16.12
CA ASN A 102 -9.61 -7.62 14.85
C ASN A 102 -9.27 -6.35 14.05
N ASN A 103 -8.19 -6.41 13.29
CA ASN A 103 -7.69 -5.35 12.41
C ASN A 103 -7.35 -4.00 13.08
N GLY A 104 -7.18 -3.96 14.40
CA GLY A 104 -6.83 -2.74 15.14
C GLY A 104 -5.32 -2.59 15.44
N LEU A 105 -5.00 -1.66 16.34
CA LEU A 105 -3.64 -1.29 16.75
C LEU A 105 -2.71 -2.48 17.05
N PRO A 106 -3.11 -3.50 17.86
CA PRO A 106 -2.22 -4.62 18.19
C PRO A 106 -1.73 -5.39 16.95
N THR A 107 -2.50 -5.36 15.86
CA THR A 107 -2.17 -6.10 14.64
C THR A 107 -1.06 -5.45 13.81
N LEU A 108 -0.65 -4.21 14.12
CA LEU A 108 0.47 -3.56 13.42
C LEU A 108 1.77 -4.35 13.60
N ILE A 109 2.05 -4.79 14.83
CA ILE A 109 3.29 -5.50 15.16
C ILE A 109 3.32 -6.87 14.47
N THR A 110 2.21 -7.62 14.54
CA THR A 110 2.15 -8.94 13.90
C THR A 110 2.19 -8.82 12.38
N THR A 111 1.56 -7.81 11.79
CA THR A 111 1.64 -7.53 10.34
C THR A 111 3.08 -7.18 9.93
N LEU A 112 3.74 -6.30 10.69
CA LEU A 112 5.13 -5.91 10.45
C LEU A 112 6.06 -7.13 10.45
N LEU A 113 5.97 -7.96 11.48
CA LEU A 113 6.81 -9.15 11.63
C LEU A 113 6.54 -10.17 10.52
N GLN A 114 5.27 -10.43 10.21
CA GLN A 114 4.88 -11.34 9.14
C GLN A 114 5.46 -10.92 7.78
N MET A 115 5.32 -9.63 7.42
CA MET A 115 5.80 -9.13 6.14
C MET A 115 7.34 -9.10 6.07
N ASN A 116 8.02 -8.75 7.16
CA ASN A 116 9.48 -8.83 7.24
C ASN A 116 9.98 -10.27 7.07
N LEU A 117 9.35 -11.25 7.73
CA LEU A 117 9.67 -12.67 7.58
C LEU A 117 9.42 -13.16 6.15
N ALA A 118 8.46 -12.57 5.44
CA ALA A 118 8.23 -12.83 4.02
C ALA A 118 9.21 -12.10 3.07
N GLY A 119 10.18 -11.35 3.62
CA GLY A 119 11.27 -10.68 2.90
C GLY A 119 10.97 -9.23 2.50
N TYR A 120 9.83 -8.65 2.90
CA TYR A 120 9.51 -7.25 2.62
C TYR A 120 10.06 -6.36 3.75
N ALA A 121 11.23 -5.78 3.54
CA ALA A 121 11.91 -4.94 4.54
C ALA A 121 11.41 -3.48 4.56
N TYR A 122 11.05 -2.93 3.40
CA TYR A 122 10.57 -1.55 3.26
C TYR A 122 9.06 -1.48 3.50
N LEU A 123 8.65 -1.60 4.75
CA LEU A 123 7.23 -1.55 5.10
C LEU A 123 6.79 -0.16 5.47
N LEU A 124 5.67 0.25 4.90
CA LEU A 124 4.97 1.45 5.31
C LEU A 124 3.79 1.03 6.20
N PRO A 125 3.83 1.35 7.51
CA PRO A 125 2.69 1.12 8.39
C PRO A 125 1.48 1.89 7.87
N ASP A 126 0.29 1.41 8.21
CA ASP A 126 -0.92 2.16 7.95
C ASP A 126 -0.93 3.49 8.72
N VAL A 127 -1.81 4.40 8.31
CA VAL A 127 -1.91 5.75 8.85
C VAL A 127 -2.06 5.75 10.37
N ILE A 128 -1.39 6.70 11.03
CA ILE A 128 -1.43 6.85 12.49
C ILE A 128 -2.85 7.13 12.93
N GLY A 129 -3.35 6.29 13.85
CA GLY A 129 -4.74 6.32 14.32
C GLY A 129 -5.71 5.44 13.53
N GLY A 130 -5.26 4.79 12.45
CA GLY A 130 -6.10 3.98 11.56
C GLY A 130 -6.96 4.83 10.61
N ASN A 131 -7.73 4.17 9.74
CA ASN A 131 -8.40 4.83 8.61
C ASN A 131 -9.67 5.64 8.97
N ASN A 132 -10.01 5.78 10.25
CA ASN A 132 -10.99 6.76 10.74
C ASN A 132 -12.36 6.72 10.02
N TYR A 133 -12.85 5.51 9.70
CA TYR A 133 -14.15 5.30 9.04
C TYR A 133 -15.34 5.48 10.00
N CYS A 134 -15.51 6.67 10.56
CA CYS A 134 -16.67 6.98 11.39
C CYS A 134 -17.79 7.60 10.57
N GLN A 135 -19.04 7.26 10.91
CA GLN A 135 -20.20 7.40 10.05
C GLN A 135 -20.60 8.85 9.70
N ASP A 136 -19.99 9.88 10.30
CA ASP A 136 -20.45 11.26 10.16
C ASP A 136 -19.34 12.27 9.80
N GLY A 137 -18.18 11.81 9.32
CA GLY A 137 -17.09 12.69 8.87
C GLY A 137 -16.29 13.40 9.97
N THR A 138 -16.62 13.17 11.24
CA THR A 138 -15.81 13.60 12.39
C THR A 138 -14.76 12.54 12.76
N ALA A 139 -13.54 12.99 13.08
CA ALA A 139 -12.51 12.10 13.60
C ALA A 139 -12.95 11.46 14.92
N CYS A 140 -13.07 10.14 14.94
CA CYS A 140 -13.47 9.37 16.11
C CYS A 140 -12.28 8.66 16.76
N VAL A 141 -11.08 8.89 16.24
CA VAL A 141 -9.84 8.39 16.85
C VAL A 141 -9.62 9.16 18.14
N SER A 142 -9.76 8.47 19.27
CA SER A 142 -9.46 9.07 20.56
C SER A 142 -7.99 9.49 20.60
N LYS A 143 -7.71 10.59 21.31
CA LYS A 143 -6.34 11.08 21.53
C LYS A 143 -5.41 9.99 22.03
N ASP A 144 -5.86 9.20 23.00
CA ASP A 144 -5.10 8.07 23.54
C ASP A 144 -4.77 7.04 22.45
N LEU A 145 -5.74 6.64 21.61
CA LEU A 145 -5.49 5.72 20.50
C LEU A 145 -4.47 6.29 19.51
N PHE A 146 -4.60 7.58 19.16
CA PHE A 146 -3.65 8.26 18.28
C PHE A 146 -2.22 8.23 18.85
N ILE A 147 -2.06 8.61 20.13
CA ILE A 147 -0.76 8.62 20.82
C ILE A 147 -0.16 7.21 20.87
N ARG A 148 -0.94 6.19 21.25
CA ARG A 148 -0.44 4.80 21.30
C ARG A 148 -0.05 4.28 19.93
N TRP A 149 -0.79 4.66 18.90
CA TRP A 149 -0.47 4.31 17.52
C TRP A 149 0.83 4.96 17.06
N LEU A 150 0.99 6.26 17.31
CA LEU A 150 2.22 7.00 17.00
C LEU A 150 3.43 6.38 17.72
N GLN A 151 3.30 6.08 19.01
CA GLN A 151 4.34 5.41 19.78
C GLN A 151 4.73 4.06 19.17
N ALA A 152 3.75 3.26 18.72
CA ALA A 152 4.00 1.98 18.08
C ALA A 152 4.68 2.11 16.71
N THR A 153 4.26 3.08 15.89
CA THR A 153 4.82 3.28 14.53
C THR A 153 6.15 4.01 14.52
N THR A 154 6.53 4.71 15.60
CA THR A 154 7.84 5.41 15.73
C THR A 154 9.03 4.46 15.54
N PHE A 155 8.87 3.18 15.85
CA PHE A 155 9.91 2.15 15.68
C PHE A 155 9.80 1.36 14.36
N MET A 156 8.93 1.79 13.46
CA MET A 156 8.74 1.20 12.13
C MET A 156 9.45 2.06 11.06
N PRO A 157 9.63 1.55 9.83
CA PRO A 157 10.48 2.22 8.83
C PRO A 157 10.01 3.60 8.38
N ALA A 158 8.74 3.95 8.59
CA ALA A 158 8.18 5.23 8.19
C ALA A 158 6.93 5.59 9.00
N LEU A 159 6.62 6.89 9.06
CA LEU A 159 5.43 7.45 9.68
C LEU A 159 4.50 8.01 8.61
N LYS A 160 3.21 7.73 8.73
CA LYS A 160 2.18 8.20 7.80
C LYS A 160 1.01 8.80 8.57
N PHE A 161 0.72 10.07 8.35
CA PHE A 161 -0.38 10.76 9.01
C PHE A 161 -1.56 10.93 8.03
N SER A 162 -2.76 10.64 8.50
CA SER A 162 -4.03 11.04 7.86
C SER A 162 -4.77 12.08 8.71
N ILE A 163 -4.63 11.96 10.03
CA ILE A 163 -5.09 12.92 11.02
C ILE A 163 -3.87 13.75 11.45
N PRO A 164 -3.90 15.08 11.31
CA PRO A 164 -2.82 15.90 11.78
C PRO A 164 -2.78 15.96 13.31
N PRO A 165 -1.59 15.99 13.93
CA PRO A 165 -1.47 15.99 15.38
C PRO A 165 -2.06 17.25 16.05
N TRP A 166 -2.17 18.37 15.32
CA TRP A 166 -2.76 19.62 15.83
C TRP A 166 -4.30 19.62 15.89
N ASP A 167 -4.96 18.54 15.47
CA ASP A 167 -6.40 18.34 15.73
C ASP A 167 -6.67 17.95 17.19
N TYR A 168 -5.61 17.64 17.96
CA TYR A 168 -5.67 17.35 19.38
C TYR A 168 -5.17 18.55 20.22
N ASP A 169 -5.34 18.49 21.53
CA ASP A 169 -4.87 19.54 22.45
C ASP A 169 -3.33 19.56 22.61
N ASN A 170 -2.82 20.48 23.44
CA ASN A 170 -1.38 20.75 23.60
C ASN A 170 -0.61 19.80 24.55
N GLU A 171 -1.25 18.83 25.20
CA GLU A 171 -0.57 17.86 26.10
C GLU A 171 0.41 16.95 25.35
#